data_AF-A0A2I3NFT1-F1
#
_entry.id   AF-A0A2I3NFT1-F1
#
_cell.length_a   1.000
_cell.length_b   1.000
_cell.length_c   1.000
_cell.angle_alpha   90.00
_cell.angle_beta   90.00
_cell.angle_gamma   90.00
#
_symmetry.space_group_name_H-M   'P 1'
#
loop_
_entity.id
_entity.type
_entity.pdbx_description
1 polymer ?
#
loop_
_entity_poly.entity_id
_entity_poly.type
_entity_poly.pdbx_seq_one_letter_code
_entity_poly.pdbx_strand_id
1 'polypeptide(L)'
;MSHTILLVQPTKRPEGRTYADYESVNECMEGVCKMYEEHLKRMNPNSPSITYDISQLFDFIDDLADLSCLVYRADTQTYQPYNKDWIKEKIYVLLRRQAQQAGK
;
A
#
# COMPACT_ATOMS: atom_id res chain seq x y z
N MET A 1 -17.03 -4.69 -2.65
CA MET A 1 -15.66 -5.21 -2.67
C MET A 1 -15.25 -5.27 -4.12
N SER A 2 -14.12 -4.65 -4.46
CA SER A 2 -13.61 -4.59 -5.83
C SER A 2 -12.22 -5.18 -5.80
N HIS A 3 -12.03 -6.27 -6.55
CA HIS A 3 -10.73 -6.90 -6.71
C HIS A 3 -9.70 -5.85 -7.13
N THR A 4 -8.54 -5.86 -6.48
CA THR A 4 -7.52 -4.85 -6.66
C THR A 4 -6.16 -5.52 -6.86
N ILE A 5 -5.51 -5.20 -7.96
CA ILE A 5 -4.16 -5.69 -8.28
C ILE A 5 -3.18 -4.56 -7.97
N LEU A 6 -2.22 -4.80 -7.08
CA LEU A 6 -1.13 -3.88 -6.79
C LEU A 6 0.07 -4.21 -7.67
N LEU A 7 0.60 -3.21 -8.36
CA LEU A 7 1.82 -3.31 -9.16
C LEU A 7 2.92 -2.53 -8.44
N VAL A 8 4.05 -3.19 -8.17
CA VAL A 8 5.16 -2.60 -7.41
C VAL A 8 6.45 -2.73 -8.19
N GLN A 9 7.21 -1.65 -8.27
CA GLN A 9 8.59 -1.66 -8.70
C GLN A 9 9.46 -0.97 -7.64
N PRO A 10 10.17 -1.72 -6.77
CA PRO A 10 10.92 -1.13 -5.65
C PRO A 10 12.06 -0.21 -6.09
N THR A 11 12.78 -0.56 -7.17
CA THR A 11 13.91 0.22 -7.69
C THR A 11 13.81 0.35 -9.21
N LYS A 12 14.64 1.21 -9.82
CA LYS A 12 14.64 1.38 -11.28
C LYS A 12 15.00 0.11 -12.07
N ARG A 13 15.51 -0.94 -11.40
CA ARG A 13 15.82 -2.25 -11.99
C ARG A 13 14.52 -3.00 -12.35
N PRO A 14 14.30 -3.34 -13.63
CA PRO A 14 13.07 -4.01 -14.07
C PRO A 14 12.82 -5.37 -13.42
N GLU A 15 13.87 -6.07 -13.00
CA GLU A 15 13.80 -7.41 -12.40
C GLU A 15 13.11 -7.41 -11.03
N GLY A 16 13.03 -6.24 -10.38
CA GLY A 16 12.31 -6.07 -9.12
C GLY A 16 10.81 -5.89 -9.26
N ARG A 17 10.27 -5.84 -10.49
CA ARG A 17 8.83 -5.69 -10.73
C ARG A 17 8.09 -6.91 -10.20
N THR A 18 7.07 -6.66 -9.38
CA THR A 18 6.19 -7.69 -8.83
C THR A 18 4.77 -7.17 -8.73
N TYR A 19 3.82 -8.07 -8.48
CA TYR A 19 2.43 -7.73 -8.25
C TYR A 19 1.85 -8.55 -7.10
N ALA A 20 0.73 -8.08 -6.56
CA ALA A 20 -0.06 -8.80 -5.56
C ALA A 20 -1.55 -8.52 -5.77
N ASP A 21 -2.39 -9.52 -5.54
CA ASP A 21 -3.83 -9.44 -5.70
C ASP A 21 -4.54 -9.34 -4.34
N TYR A 22 -5.63 -8.58 -4.30
CA TYR A 22 -6.43 -8.36 -3.10
C TYR A 22 -7.93 -8.37 -3.43
N GLU A 23 -8.77 -8.80 -2.49
CA GLU A 23 -10.23 -8.87 -2.70
C GLU A 23 -10.90 -7.50 -2.57
N SER A 24 -10.19 -6.53 -1.99
CA SER A 24 -10.69 -5.15 -1.85
C SER A 24 -9.57 -4.10 -1.89
N VAL A 25 -9.98 -2.86 -2.16
CA VAL A 25 -9.10 -1.68 -2.05
C VAL A 25 -8.52 -1.54 -0.64
N ASN A 26 -9.31 -1.81 0.40
CA ASN A 26 -8.83 -1.68 1.78
C ASN A 26 -7.71 -2.69 2.08
N GLU A 27 -7.90 -3.95 1.69
CA GLU A 27 -6.87 -4.99 1.84
C GLU A 27 -5.61 -4.64 1.05
N CYS A 28 -5.75 -4.06 -0.14
CA CYS A 28 -4.63 -3.58 -0.93
C CYS A 28 -3.85 -2.47 -0.18
N MET A 29 -4.55 -1.49 0.42
CA MET A 29 -3.90 -0.45 1.22
C MET A 29 -3.21 -1.02 2.47
N GLU A 30 -3.83 -2.00 3.15
CA GLU A 30 -3.19 -2.72 4.25
C GLU A 30 -1.95 -3.49 3.78
N GLY A 31 -1.97 -4.04 2.56
CA GLY A 31 -0.83 -4.66 1.91
C GLY A 31 0.34 -3.69 1.72
N VAL A 32 0.08 -2.44 1.33
CA VAL A 32 1.10 -1.40 1.21
C VAL A 32 1.71 -1.04 2.58
N CYS A 33 0.89 -0.93 3.63
CA CYS A 33 1.38 -0.74 5.00
C CYS A 33 2.29 -1.91 5.44
N LYS A 34 1.85 -3.15 5.21
CA LYS A 34 2.63 -4.37 5.52
C LYS A 34 3.95 -4.40 4.77
N MET A 35 3.97 -3.98 3.50
CA MET A 35 5.21 -3.90 2.71
C MET A 35 6.25 -2.98 3.37
N TYR A 36 5.80 -1.83 3.90
CA TYR A 36 6.69 -0.93 4.63
C TYR A 36 7.11 -1.50 5.99
N GLU A 37 6.19 -2.13 6.72
CA GLU A 37 6.49 -2.79 7.99
C GLU A 37 7.53 -3.91 7.84
N GLU A 38 7.45 -4.71 6.77
CA GLU A 38 8.46 -5.71 6.44
C GLU A 38 9.81 -5.07 6.11
N HIS A 39 9.82 -3.94 5.40
CA HIS A 39 11.04 -3.18 5.15
C HIS A 39 11.67 -2.69 6.47
N LEU A 40 10.87 -2.14 7.38
CA LEU A 40 11.33 -1.70 8.70
C LEU A 40 11.86 -2.87 9.56
N LYS A 41 11.20 -4.03 9.54
CA LYS A 41 11.66 -5.25 10.24
C LYS A 41 13.02 -5.71 9.74
N ARG A 42 13.26 -5.68 8.42
CA ARG A 42 14.55 -6.06 7.84
C ARG A 42 15.66 -5.09 8.24
N MET A 43 15.35 -3.81 8.35
CA MET A 43 16.33 -2.80 8.80
C MET A 43 16.58 -2.84 10.32
N ASN A 44 15.59 -3.24 11.11
CA ASN A 44 15.65 -3.24 12.57
C ASN A 44 15.30 -4.63 13.16
N PRO A 45 16.09 -5.68 12.87
CA PRO A 45 15.72 -7.06 13.20
C PRO A 45 15.61 -7.34 14.71
N ASN A 46 16.27 -6.52 15.53
CA ASN A 46 16.25 -6.64 16.99
C ASN A 46 15.14 -5.79 17.65
N SER A 47 14.39 -5.00 16.88
CA SER A 47 13.29 -4.20 17.43
C SER A 47 12.10 -5.11 17.75
N PRO A 48 11.61 -5.13 19.01
CA PRO A 48 10.51 -6.00 19.41
C PRO A 48 9.16 -5.59 18.79
N SER A 49 9.03 -4.33 18.36
CA SER A 49 7.86 -3.78 17.71
C SER A 49 8.25 -2.86 16.55
N ILE A 50 7.30 -2.65 15.63
CA ILE A 50 7.43 -1.72 14.52
C ILE A 50 6.50 -0.54 14.79
N THR A 51 7.06 0.66 14.77
CA THR A 51 6.31 1.92 14.94
C THR A 51 6.82 2.89 13.89
N TYR A 52 5.90 3.56 13.20
CA TYR A 52 6.19 4.60 12.23
C TYR A 52 5.01 5.58 12.17
N ASP A 53 5.28 6.81 11.76
CA ASP A 53 4.24 7.76 11.43
C ASP A 53 3.87 7.71 9.93
N ILE A 54 2.75 8.32 9.58
CA ILE A 54 2.23 8.30 8.22
C ILE A 54 3.15 9.01 7.21
N SER A 55 3.94 10.00 7.66
CA SER A 55 4.87 10.72 6.78
C SER A 55 5.99 9.78 6.34
N GLN A 56 6.52 8.98 7.27
CA GLN A 56 7.55 7.98 6.96
C GLN A 56 7.06 6.90 5.97
N LEU A 57 5.79 6.49 6.07
CA LEU A 57 5.18 5.58 5.09
C LEU A 57 5.04 6.25 3.71
N PHE A 58 4.69 7.53 3.67
CA PHE A 58 4.54 8.27 2.41
C PHE A 58 5.89 8.50 1.74
N ASP A 59 6.94 8.83 2.50
CA ASP A 59 8.29 8.95 2.01
C ASP A 59 8.75 7.62 1.38
N PHE A 60 8.51 6.49 2.05
CA PHE A 60 8.79 5.16 1.50
C PHE A 60 8.03 4.89 0.19
N ILE A 61 6.76 5.25 0.10
CA ILE A 61 5.97 5.11 -1.14
C ILE A 61 6.56 5.96 -2.26
N ASP A 62 6.97 7.19 -1.95
CA ASP A 62 7.53 8.12 -2.92
C ASP A 62 8.90 7.65 -3.43
N ASP A 63 9.71 7.00 -2.58
CA ASP A 63 11.00 6.42 -2.92
C ASP A 63 10.94 5.18 -3.84
N LEU A 64 9.81 4.48 -3.90
CA LEU A 64 9.62 3.37 -4.85
C LEU A 64 9.82 3.86 -6.30
N ALA A 65 10.39 3.06 -7.18
CA ALA A 65 10.48 3.48 -8.58
C ALA A 65 9.10 3.55 -9.26
N ASP A 66 8.20 2.63 -8.94
CA ASP A 66 6.80 2.68 -9.36
C ASP A 66 5.90 1.98 -8.33
N LEU A 67 4.69 2.51 -8.19
CA LEU A 67 3.62 1.92 -7.39
C LEU A 67 2.28 2.39 -7.98
N SER A 68 1.48 1.43 -8.42
CA SER A 68 0.14 1.69 -8.92
C SER A 68 -0.77 0.53 -8.55
N CYS A 69 -2.08 0.77 -8.54
CA CYS A 69 -3.05 -0.32 -8.38
C CYS A 69 -4.14 -0.24 -9.44
N LEU A 70 -4.60 -1.41 -9.87
CA LEU A 70 -5.68 -1.61 -10.79
C LEU A 70 -6.91 -2.06 -10.00
N VAL A 71 -7.98 -1.27 -10.00
CA VAL A 71 -9.21 -1.60 -9.27
C VAL A 71 -10.29 -2.05 -10.25
N TYR A 72 -10.85 -3.23 -10.02
CA TYR A 72 -11.90 -3.79 -10.87
C TYR A 72 -13.19 -2.97 -10.77
N ARG A 73 -13.72 -2.62 -11.94
CA ARG A 73 -14.98 -1.93 -12.16
C ARG A 73 -15.97 -2.86 -12.81
N ALA A 74 -16.99 -3.26 -12.04
CA ALA A 74 -18.01 -4.21 -12.49
C ALA A 74 -18.95 -3.61 -13.55
N ASP A 75 -19.15 -2.30 -13.55
CA ASP A 75 -20.01 -1.59 -14.50
C ASP A 75 -19.44 -1.56 -15.91
N THR A 76 -18.12 -1.43 -16.04
CA THR A 76 -17.42 -1.42 -17.33
C THR A 76 -16.70 -2.73 -17.63
N GLN A 77 -16.67 -3.67 -16.68
CA GLN A 77 -15.89 -4.91 -16.73
C GLN A 77 -14.39 -4.66 -17.05
N THR A 78 -13.84 -3.59 -16.49
CA THR A 78 -12.44 -3.19 -16.72
C THR A 78 -11.71 -2.95 -15.41
N TYR A 79 -10.39 -2.83 -15.50
CA TYR A 79 -9.56 -2.33 -14.42
C TYR A 79 -9.27 -0.84 -14.61
N GLN A 80 -9.59 -0.04 -13.59
CA GLN A 80 -9.22 1.37 -13.54
C GLN A 80 -7.86 1.51 -12.84
N PRO A 81 -6.84 2.11 -13.49
CA PRO A 81 -5.56 2.36 -12.84
C PRO A 81 -5.62 3.58 -11.91
N TYR A 82 -4.84 3.49 -10.83
CA TYR A 82 -4.58 4.56 -9.86
C TYR A 82 -3.11 4.61 -9.47
N ASN A 83 -2.60 5.81 -9.22
CA ASN A 83 -1.19 6.09 -8.95
C ASN A 83 -0.89 6.20 -7.44
N LYS A 84 0.38 6.50 -7.11
CA LYS A 84 0.86 6.73 -5.74
C LYS A 84 0.04 7.73 -4.94
N ASP A 85 -0.33 8.86 -5.53
CA ASP A 85 -1.06 9.91 -4.81
C ASP A 85 -2.43 9.41 -4.35
N TRP A 86 -3.13 8.69 -5.22
CA TRP A 86 -4.40 8.06 -4.87
C TRP A 86 -4.23 6.99 -3.78
N ILE A 87 -3.17 6.17 -3.87
CA ILE A 87 -2.86 5.17 -2.85
C ILE A 87 -2.61 5.84 -1.49
N LYS A 88 -1.79 6.90 -1.43
CA LYS A 88 -1.52 7.68 -0.21
C LYS A 88 -2.82 8.25 0.39
N GLU A 89 -3.72 8.79 -0.44
CA GLU A 89 -5.03 9.27 0.01
C GLU A 89 -5.87 8.15 0.64
N LYS A 90 -5.93 6.97 0.00
CA LYS A 90 -6.72 5.84 0.53
C LYS A 90 -6.12 5.25 1.81
N ILE A 91 -4.80 5.19 1.92
CA ILE A 91 -4.11 4.83 3.17
C ILE A 91 -4.45 5.82 4.27
N TYR A 92 -4.41 7.13 4.01
CA TYR A 92 -4.78 8.15 4.99
C TYR A 92 -6.19 7.93 5.54
N VAL A 93 -7.17 7.69 4.65
CA VAL A 93 -8.55 7.43 5.04
C VAL A 93 -8.67 6.14 5.85
N LEU A 94 -7.96 5.07 5.46
CA LEU A 94 -7.95 3.79 6.16
C LEU A 94 -7.43 3.94 7.59
N LEU A 95 -6.24 4.52 7.76
CA LEU A 95 -5.59 4.66 9.06
C LEU A 95 -6.39 5.59 9.99
N ARG A 96 -6.95 6.69 9.45
CA ARG A 96 -7.83 7.58 10.22
C ARG A 96 -9.07 6.84 10.76
N ARG A 97 -9.68 5.96 9.96
CA ARG A 97 -10.84 5.16 10.40
C ARG A 97 -10.46 4.15 11.48
N GLN A 98 -9.31 3.49 11.36
CA GLN A 98 -8.82 2.55 12.38
C GLN A 98 -8.54 3.26 13.71
N ALA A 99 -7.89 4.43 13.68
CA ALA A 99 -7.65 5.22 14.88
C ALA A 99 -8.95 5.64 15.60
N GLN A 100 -9.99 5.99 14.84
CA GLN A 100 -11.31 6.33 15.39
C GLN A 100 -12.03 5.14 16.02
N GLN A 101 -11.77 3.91 15.54
CA GLN A 101 -12.36 2.69 16.09
C GLN A 101 -11.62 2.21 17.34
N ALA A 102 -10.28 2.31 17.35
CA ALA A 102 -9.46 1.90 18.50
C ALA A 102 -9.63 2.80 19.73
N GLY A 103 -10.10 4.04 19.55
CA GLY A 103 -10.41 4.97 20.64
C GLY A 103 -11.81 4.83 21.24
N LYS A 104 -12.61 3.84 20.82
CA LYS A 104 -13.91 3.49 21.41
C LYS A 104 -13.77 2.26 22.28
#